data_AF-A0A4R1MLD2-F1
#
_entry.id   AF-A0A4R1MLD2-F1
#
_cell.length_a   1.000
_cell.length_b   1.000
_cell.length_c   1.000
_cell.angle_alpha   90.00
_cell.angle_beta   90.00
_cell.angle_gamma   90.00
#
_symmetry.space_group_name_H-M   'P 1'
#
loop_
_entity.id
_entity.type
_entity.pdbx_description
1 polymer ?
#
loop_
_entity_poly.entity_id
_entity_poly.type
_entity_poly.pdbx_seq_one_letter_code
_entity_poly.pdbx_strand_id
1 'polypeptide(L)'
;MDKSFIGLLPCALKVPFENALSIYIKQLEDHNLAMDCHYSIVSNANNELDFFAQIKDLDSIQSLPDIMLAPGFNGFFSKGFMNKHKLNNEFTTVGDAQINPLWNTLGLQDEKGYYNIMGFNPTVFLVDETYHKDLPTPKRWSDLLKPEYEKKIAIRGSNKKSEGLPMEFCEGILLNFYNELGKEAIEQLGQSVKWSLHPSQMIKLAGRKGIETPFVSAVPYSFAKLVKQNEKVRIVWPEDGAIVNPIALLIKNKEDILNSRMIQFLLSEPVSKLFAQIGFASIHKSTADDLPPNVPYKWLGWDFIEKNDLGVLKRSLNETFLKNYGGEI
;
A
#
# COMPACT_ATOMS: atom_id res chain seq x y z
N MET A 1 5.81 -15.69 21.20
CA MET A 1 4.65 -15.53 20.31
C MET A 1 4.58 -16.81 19.50
N ASP A 2 3.50 -17.60 19.62
CA ASP A 2 3.40 -18.97 19.08
C ASP A 2 2.84 -19.02 17.64
N LYS A 3 3.21 -18.03 16.81
CA LYS A 3 2.65 -17.85 15.47
C LYS A 3 3.73 -17.93 14.40
N SER A 4 3.49 -18.78 13.41
CA SER A 4 4.35 -18.96 12.24
C SER A 4 4.04 -17.93 11.15
N PHE A 5 2.77 -17.51 10.99
CA PHE A 5 2.36 -16.45 10.05
C PHE A 5 1.58 -15.33 10.74
N ILE A 6 1.89 -14.08 10.41
CA ILE A 6 1.03 -12.93 10.70
C ILE A 6 0.86 -12.05 9.46
N GLY A 7 -0.39 -11.71 9.14
CA GLY A 7 -0.72 -10.87 8.00
C GLY A 7 -1.59 -9.69 8.36
N LEU A 8 -1.06 -8.48 8.20
CA LEU A 8 -1.87 -7.27 8.09
C LEU A 8 -2.31 -7.12 6.65
N LEU A 9 -3.62 -7.01 6.42
CA LEU A 9 -4.20 -6.85 5.09
C LEU A 9 -5.01 -5.56 5.01
N PRO A 10 -5.02 -4.88 3.84
CA PRO A 10 -6.00 -3.84 3.57
C PRO A 10 -7.42 -4.34 3.80
N CYS A 11 -8.31 -3.50 4.35
CA CYS A 11 -9.69 -3.89 4.70
C CYS A 11 -10.45 -4.55 3.56
N ALA A 12 -10.23 -4.10 2.31
CA ALA A 12 -10.88 -4.67 1.13
C ALA A 12 -10.45 -6.12 0.83
N LEU A 13 -9.26 -6.53 1.28
CA LEU A 13 -8.71 -7.86 1.05
C LEU A 13 -8.99 -8.84 2.18
N LYS A 14 -9.19 -8.36 3.42
CA LYS A 14 -9.25 -9.23 4.61
C LYS A 14 -10.27 -10.36 4.51
N VAL A 15 -11.55 -10.02 4.38
CA VAL A 15 -12.64 -11.02 4.36
C VAL A 15 -12.52 -11.96 3.15
N PRO A 16 -12.30 -11.44 1.91
CA PRO A 16 -12.10 -12.33 0.77
C PRO A 16 -10.88 -13.25 0.90
N PHE A 17 -9.79 -12.76 1.50
CA PHE A 17 -8.58 -13.55 1.75
C PHE A 17 -8.80 -14.63 2.81
N GLU A 18 -9.49 -14.31 3.92
CA GLU A 18 -9.86 -15.30 4.95
C GLU A 18 -10.75 -16.41 4.37
N ASN A 19 -11.69 -16.05 3.49
CA ASN A 19 -12.52 -17.02 2.79
C ASN A 19 -11.69 -17.92 1.86
N ALA A 20 -10.78 -17.33 1.08
CA ALA A 20 -9.88 -18.09 0.21
C ALA A 20 -8.97 -19.04 1.00
N LEU A 21 -8.44 -18.58 2.14
CA LEU A 21 -7.61 -19.41 3.02
C LEU A 21 -8.40 -20.55 3.64
N SER A 22 -9.64 -20.30 4.07
CA SER A 22 -10.51 -21.35 4.62
C SER A 22 -10.84 -22.42 3.59
N ILE A 23 -11.06 -22.03 2.33
CA ILE A 23 -11.24 -22.99 1.23
C ILE A 23 -9.97 -23.81 1.01
N TYR A 24 -8.80 -23.17 1.01
CA TYR A 24 -7.52 -23.86 0.84
C TYR A 24 -7.25 -24.85 1.99
N ILE A 25 -7.53 -24.47 3.24
CA ILE A 25 -7.41 -25.36 4.41
C ILE A 25 -8.31 -26.58 4.24
N LYS A 26 -9.58 -26.39 3.84
CA LYS A 26 -10.50 -27.50 3.59
C LYS A 26 -9.99 -28.43 2.48
N GLN A 27 -9.42 -27.88 1.41
CA GLN A 27 -8.81 -28.69 0.34
C GLN A 27 -7.64 -29.52 0.84
N LEU A 28 -6.80 -28.98 1.74
CA LEU A 28 -5.73 -29.74 2.38
C LEU A 28 -6.31 -30.89 3.21
N GLU A 29 -7.32 -30.62 4.03
CA GLU A 29 -8.00 -31.62 4.86
C GLU A 29 -8.61 -32.76 4.01
N ASP A 30 -9.26 -32.42 2.90
CA ASP A 30 -9.84 -33.40 1.94
C ASP A 30 -8.75 -34.33 1.34
N HIS A 31 -7.49 -33.88 1.30
CA HIS A 31 -6.33 -34.66 0.84
C HIS A 31 -5.51 -35.27 2.00
N ASN A 32 -6.03 -35.25 3.23
CA ASN A 32 -5.33 -35.67 4.45
C ASN A 32 -4.00 -34.92 4.70
N LEU A 33 -3.96 -33.64 4.32
CA LEU A 33 -2.85 -32.71 4.58
C LEU A 33 -3.29 -31.69 5.64
N ALA A 34 -2.41 -31.33 6.57
CA ALA A 34 -2.69 -30.32 7.59
C ALA A 34 -2.29 -28.90 7.12
N MET A 35 -2.74 -27.84 7.78
CA MET A 35 -1.98 -26.58 7.72
C MET A 35 -0.74 -26.75 8.62
N ASP A 36 0.45 -26.50 8.08
CA ASP A 36 1.74 -26.62 8.79
C ASP A 36 2.14 -25.32 9.51
N CYS A 37 1.18 -24.43 9.76
CA CYS A 37 1.43 -23.07 10.17
C CYS A 37 0.33 -22.56 11.10
N HIS A 38 0.71 -22.07 12.28
CA HIS A 38 -0.17 -21.25 13.13
C HIS A 38 -0.21 -19.82 12.57
N TYR A 39 -1.40 -19.29 12.30
CA TYR A 39 -1.54 -18.00 11.62
C TYR A 39 -2.46 -17.00 12.31
N SER A 40 -2.32 -15.73 11.94
CA SER A 40 -3.26 -14.68 12.26
C SER A 40 -3.39 -13.63 11.17
N ILE A 41 -4.62 -13.20 10.86
CA ILE A 41 -4.92 -12.20 9.83
C ILE A 41 -5.65 -11.03 10.47
N VAL A 42 -5.14 -9.82 10.23
CA VAL A 42 -5.64 -8.58 10.83
C VAL A 42 -5.88 -7.50 9.77
N SER A 43 -6.81 -6.59 10.04
CA SER A 43 -7.17 -5.50 9.11
C SER A 43 -7.42 -4.13 9.77
N ASN A 44 -7.73 -4.08 11.07
CA ASN A 44 -7.69 -2.90 11.94
C ASN A 44 -8.06 -3.25 13.40
N ALA A 45 -7.44 -2.55 14.36
CA ALA A 45 -7.64 -2.53 15.82
C ALA A 45 -7.79 -3.90 16.53
N ASN A 46 -6.67 -4.54 16.83
CA ASN A 46 -6.51 -5.62 17.82
C ASN A 46 -5.07 -5.58 18.36
N ASN A 47 -4.76 -6.25 19.48
CA ASN A 47 -3.40 -6.35 20.08
C ASN A 47 -2.28 -6.80 19.11
N GLU A 48 -2.64 -7.31 17.94
CA GLU A 48 -1.72 -7.72 16.88
C GLU A 48 -1.32 -6.57 15.93
N LEU A 49 -2.02 -5.44 15.97
CA LEU A 49 -1.49 -4.19 15.39
C LEU A 49 -0.29 -3.68 16.18
N ASP A 50 -0.26 -3.92 17.50
CA ASP A 50 0.88 -3.52 18.33
C ASP A 50 2.15 -4.20 17.82
N PHE A 51 2.07 -5.45 17.35
CA PHE A 51 3.19 -6.11 16.70
C PHE A 51 3.74 -5.29 15.53
N PHE A 52 2.91 -4.91 14.55
CA PHE A 52 3.36 -4.15 13.38
C PHE A 52 3.78 -2.71 13.73
N ALA A 53 3.22 -2.13 14.80
CA ALA A 53 3.61 -0.81 15.30
C ALA A 53 4.97 -0.85 16.04
N GLN A 54 5.25 -1.94 16.75
CA GLN A 54 6.44 -2.14 17.59
C GLN A 54 7.54 -2.94 16.89
N ILE A 55 7.30 -3.48 15.68
CA ILE A 55 8.28 -4.33 15.00
C ILE A 55 9.62 -3.63 14.80
N LYS A 56 9.60 -2.31 14.64
CA LYS A 56 10.80 -1.45 14.54
C LYS A 56 11.72 -1.51 15.76
N ASP A 57 11.16 -1.87 16.92
CA ASP A 57 11.80 -1.93 18.22
C ASP A 57 12.14 -3.39 18.62
N LEU A 58 11.82 -4.37 17.79
CA LEU A 58 12.17 -5.78 18.03
C LEU A 58 13.60 -6.06 17.55
N ASP A 59 14.41 -6.64 18.45
CA ASP A 59 15.85 -6.86 18.23
C ASP A 59 16.22 -8.31 17.95
N SER A 60 15.30 -9.26 18.16
CA SER A 60 15.59 -10.70 18.05
C SER A 60 14.76 -11.35 16.97
N ILE A 61 15.42 -12.03 16.03
CA ILE A 61 14.75 -12.83 14.99
C ILE A 61 13.86 -13.93 15.58
N GLN A 62 14.15 -14.41 16.80
CA GLN A 62 13.37 -15.44 17.47
C GLN A 62 12.01 -14.92 17.98
N SER A 63 11.86 -13.61 18.18
CA SER A 63 10.56 -13.04 18.58
C SER A 63 9.63 -12.75 17.40
N LEU A 64 10.15 -12.80 16.17
CA LEU A 64 9.37 -12.58 14.95
C LEU A 64 8.63 -13.87 14.51
N PRO A 65 7.47 -13.76 13.87
CA PRO A 65 6.88 -14.86 13.10
C PRO A 65 7.75 -15.24 11.90
N ASP A 66 7.62 -16.48 11.43
CA ASP A 66 8.39 -16.99 10.28
C ASP A 66 7.99 -16.32 8.95
N ILE A 67 6.72 -15.95 8.82
CA ILE A 67 6.15 -15.28 7.65
C ILE A 67 5.39 -14.05 8.14
N MET A 68 5.68 -12.88 7.56
CA MET A 68 5.04 -11.63 7.92
C MET A 68 4.61 -10.85 6.68
N LEU A 69 3.35 -10.42 6.64
CA LEU A 69 2.78 -9.67 5.53
C LEU A 69 2.20 -8.35 6.02
N ALA A 70 2.48 -7.23 5.33
CA ALA A 70 1.89 -5.94 5.66
C ALA A 70 1.81 -4.97 4.46
N PRO A 71 0.76 -4.13 4.36
CA PRO A 71 0.63 -3.12 3.33
C PRO A 71 1.44 -1.86 3.63
N GLY A 72 1.61 -1.03 2.62
CA GLY A 72 2.25 0.28 2.69
C GLY A 72 3.75 0.20 2.94
N PHE A 73 4.37 1.36 3.07
CA PHE A 73 5.77 1.47 3.48
C PHE A 73 5.84 1.31 5.00
N ASN A 74 5.50 0.13 5.53
CA ASN A 74 5.35 -0.16 6.95
C ASN A 74 6.70 -0.29 7.71
N GLY A 75 6.67 -0.81 8.94
CA GLY A 75 7.85 -0.97 9.81
C GLY A 75 8.97 -1.83 9.21
N PHE A 76 8.66 -2.72 8.27
CA PHE A 76 9.65 -3.54 7.54
C PHE A 76 10.68 -2.69 6.80
N PHE A 77 10.34 -1.46 6.41
CA PHE A 77 11.22 -0.56 5.68
C PHE A 77 11.96 0.45 6.56
N SER A 78 11.86 0.31 7.89
CA SER A 78 12.70 1.11 8.79
C SER A 78 14.12 0.56 8.81
N LYS A 79 15.13 1.46 8.79
CA LYS A 79 16.53 1.02 8.90
C LYS A 79 16.81 0.37 10.24
N GLY A 80 16.22 0.90 11.31
CA GLY A 80 16.35 0.34 12.67
C GLY A 80 15.96 -1.13 12.75
N PHE A 81 14.87 -1.55 12.11
CA PHE A 81 14.50 -2.95 11.99
C PHE A 81 15.42 -3.69 11.01
N MET A 82 15.43 -3.22 9.77
CA MET A 82 15.93 -4.05 8.68
C MET A 82 17.45 -4.23 8.72
N ASN A 83 18.23 -3.23 9.15
CA ASN A 83 19.68 -3.36 9.20
C ASN A 83 20.15 -4.44 10.20
N LYS A 84 19.39 -4.68 11.27
CA LYS A 84 19.71 -5.72 12.26
C LYS A 84 19.63 -7.12 11.64
N HIS A 85 18.62 -7.33 10.79
CA HIS A 85 18.30 -8.63 10.22
C HIS A 85 19.01 -8.89 8.87
N LYS A 86 19.28 -7.83 8.07
CA LYS A 86 20.03 -7.93 6.81
C LYS A 86 21.47 -8.42 7.01
N LEU A 87 22.15 -7.95 8.07
CA LEU A 87 23.54 -8.33 8.36
C LEU A 87 23.71 -9.83 8.59
N ASN A 88 22.65 -10.49 9.07
CA ASN A 88 22.64 -11.91 9.39
C ASN A 88 21.98 -12.78 8.32
N ASN A 89 21.58 -12.19 7.17
CA ASN A 89 20.83 -12.87 6.11
C ASN A 89 19.60 -13.64 6.64
N GLU A 90 18.85 -13.02 7.55
CA GLU A 90 17.74 -13.66 8.26
C GLU A 90 16.43 -13.73 7.46
N PHE A 91 16.39 -13.15 6.27
CA PHE A 91 15.25 -13.19 5.36
C PHE A 91 15.63 -13.79 4.00
N THR A 92 14.63 -14.27 3.27
CA THR A 92 14.77 -14.84 1.92
C THR A 92 13.66 -14.36 0.98
N THR A 93 13.93 -14.40 -0.32
CA THR A 93 12.94 -14.16 -1.37
C THR A 93 12.33 -15.45 -1.91
N VAL A 94 11.16 -15.28 -2.53
CA VAL A 94 10.52 -16.31 -3.35
C VAL A 94 11.22 -16.34 -4.70
N GLY A 95 11.42 -17.54 -5.26
CA GLY A 95 12.10 -17.69 -6.55
C GLY A 95 11.33 -17.09 -7.73
N ASP A 96 11.99 -16.99 -8.88
CA ASP A 96 11.46 -16.29 -10.07
C ASP A 96 10.35 -17.02 -10.83
N ALA A 97 10.15 -18.30 -10.53
CA ALA A 97 9.12 -19.10 -11.20
C ALA A 97 7.72 -18.53 -10.87
N GLN A 98 6.93 -18.23 -11.90
CA GLN A 98 5.57 -17.68 -11.80
C GLN A 98 5.45 -16.20 -11.44
N ILE A 99 6.54 -15.41 -11.50
CA ILE A 99 6.47 -13.97 -11.26
C ILE A 99 5.82 -13.24 -12.43
N ASN A 100 4.95 -12.28 -12.11
CA ASN A 100 4.29 -11.36 -13.04
C ASN A 100 5.35 -10.48 -13.74
N PRO A 101 5.38 -10.43 -15.09
CA PRO A 101 6.37 -9.62 -15.83
C PRO A 101 6.39 -8.13 -15.44
N LEU A 102 5.28 -7.62 -14.89
CA LEU A 102 5.20 -6.27 -14.37
C LEU A 102 6.18 -6.04 -13.20
N TRP A 103 6.50 -7.06 -12.39
CA TRP A 103 7.45 -6.92 -11.29
C TRP A 103 8.84 -6.57 -11.77
N ASN A 104 9.29 -7.22 -12.84
CA ASN A 104 10.60 -6.98 -13.43
C ASN A 104 10.62 -5.61 -14.12
N THR A 105 9.54 -5.29 -14.83
CA THR A 105 9.38 -4.00 -15.53
C THR A 105 9.41 -2.80 -14.58
N LEU A 106 8.84 -2.96 -13.38
CA LEU A 106 8.79 -1.90 -12.36
C LEU A 106 9.96 -1.93 -11.37
N GLY A 107 10.84 -2.94 -11.43
CA GLY A 107 11.92 -3.12 -10.46
C GLY A 107 11.40 -3.41 -9.04
N LEU A 108 10.33 -4.21 -8.93
CA LEU A 108 9.73 -4.60 -7.64
C LEU A 108 10.39 -5.83 -7.01
N GLN A 109 11.23 -6.56 -7.74
CA GLN A 109 12.05 -7.63 -7.16
C GLN A 109 13.20 -7.01 -6.37
N ASP A 110 13.41 -7.47 -5.14
CA ASP A 110 14.57 -7.06 -4.34
C ASP A 110 15.79 -7.92 -4.69
N GLU A 111 16.71 -7.36 -5.46
CA GLU A 111 17.94 -8.04 -5.89
C GLU A 111 18.84 -8.46 -4.73
N LYS A 112 18.68 -7.85 -3.54
CA LYS A 112 19.44 -8.23 -2.35
C LYS A 112 18.80 -9.34 -1.51
N GLY A 113 17.62 -9.80 -1.89
CA GLY A 113 17.04 -11.02 -1.33
C GLY A 113 16.36 -10.89 0.03
N TYR A 114 15.96 -9.69 0.46
CA TYR A 114 15.37 -9.46 1.78
C TYR A 114 13.84 -9.29 1.76
N TYR A 115 13.31 -8.69 0.70
CA TYR A 115 11.90 -8.34 0.59
C TYR A 115 11.22 -9.06 -0.56
N ASN A 116 9.97 -9.47 -0.33
CA ASN A 116 9.05 -9.85 -1.40
C ASN A 116 7.93 -8.81 -1.47
N ILE A 117 7.67 -8.24 -2.65
CA ILE A 117 6.45 -7.45 -2.86
C ILE A 117 5.38 -8.42 -3.37
N MET A 118 4.47 -8.87 -2.51
CA MET A 118 3.47 -9.88 -2.89
C MET A 118 2.37 -9.29 -3.79
N GLY A 119 2.12 -7.99 -3.66
CA GLY A 119 1.14 -7.26 -4.45
C GLY A 119 1.24 -5.78 -4.19
N PHE A 120 0.42 -4.98 -4.86
CA PHE A 120 0.31 -3.55 -4.58
C PHE A 120 -1.05 -2.98 -4.96
N ASN A 121 -1.44 -1.88 -4.31
CA ASN A 121 -2.62 -1.09 -4.68
C ASN A 121 -2.17 0.20 -5.37
N PRO A 122 -2.45 0.38 -6.68
CA PRO A 122 -2.15 1.62 -7.37
C PRO A 122 -2.95 2.77 -6.75
N THR A 123 -2.33 3.92 -6.47
CA THR A 123 -3.08 5.16 -6.18
C THR A 123 -3.20 5.98 -7.45
N VAL A 124 -4.43 6.35 -7.78
CA VAL A 124 -4.82 7.08 -8.99
C VAL A 124 -5.56 8.36 -8.61
N PHE A 125 -5.87 9.19 -9.59
CA PHE A 125 -6.75 10.34 -9.40
C PHE A 125 -8.19 9.93 -9.64
N LEU A 126 -9.07 10.30 -8.71
CA LEU A 126 -10.50 10.40 -8.97
C LEU A 126 -10.82 11.89 -9.11
N VAL A 127 -11.11 12.30 -10.34
CA VAL A 127 -11.41 13.70 -10.68
C VAL A 127 -12.91 13.91 -10.69
N ASP A 128 -13.37 14.94 -9.98
CA ASP A 128 -14.77 15.31 -9.83
C ASP A 128 -15.00 16.79 -10.17
N GLU A 129 -15.55 17.02 -11.36
CA GLU A 129 -15.86 18.34 -11.91
C GLU A 129 -17.26 18.84 -11.50
N THR A 130 -17.94 18.12 -10.58
CA THR A 130 -19.31 18.47 -10.18
C THR A 130 -19.39 19.85 -9.52
N TYR A 131 -18.41 20.16 -8.66
CA TYR A 131 -18.29 21.44 -7.98
C TYR A 131 -17.36 22.41 -8.72
N HIS A 132 -16.15 21.97 -9.09
CA HIS A 132 -15.17 22.78 -9.81
C HIS A 132 -15.20 22.48 -11.32
N LYS A 133 -15.94 23.29 -12.09
CA LYS A 133 -16.32 22.98 -13.49
C LYS A 133 -15.32 23.40 -14.56
N ASP A 134 -14.34 24.24 -14.22
CA ASP A 134 -13.44 24.88 -15.20
C ASP A 134 -11.95 24.61 -14.92
N LEU A 135 -11.65 23.67 -14.02
CA LEU A 135 -10.26 23.31 -13.73
C LEU A 135 -9.74 22.28 -14.73
N PRO A 136 -8.51 22.44 -15.23
CA PRO A 136 -7.90 21.42 -16.06
C PRO A 136 -7.73 20.14 -15.23
N THR A 137 -7.94 18.98 -15.86
CA THR A 137 -7.62 17.70 -15.25
C THR A 137 -6.12 17.57 -15.05
N PRO A 138 -5.62 17.29 -13.83
CA PRO A 138 -4.21 17.03 -13.63
C PRO A 138 -3.82 15.74 -14.37
N LYS A 139 -2.69 15.80 -15.06
CA LYS A 139 -2.15 14.68 -15.82
C LYS A 139 -1.06 13.96 -15.04
N ARG A 140 -0.37 14.66 -14.13
CA ARG A 140 0.78 14.16 -13.37
C ARG A 140 0.67 14.53 -11.90
N TRP A 141 1.45 13.89 -11.04
CA TRP A 141 1.47 14.22 -9.60
C TRP A 141 1.94 15.64 -9.32
N SER A 142 2.94 16.13 -10.07
CA SER A 142 3.43 17.51 -9.93
C SER A 142 2.39 18.57 -10.29
N ASP A 143 1.39 18.25 -11.11
CA ASP A 143 0.30 19.19 -11.42
C ASP A 143 -0.46 19.58 -10.15
N LEU A 144 -0.59 18.67 -9.18
CA LEU A 144 -1.30 18.89 -7.92
C LEU A 144 -0.70 20.03 -7.06
N LEU A 145 0.53 20.44 -7.35
CA LEU A 145 1.23 21.53 -6.65
C LEU A 145 0.92 22.92 -7.24
N LYS A 146 0.24 22.98 -8.39
CA LYS A 146 -0.06 24.25 -9.05
C LYS A 146 -1.10 25.06 -8.26
N PRO A 147 -1.01 26.40 -8.28
CA PRO A 147 -1.93 27.27 -7.54
C PRO A 147 -3.41 27.04 -7.84
N GLU A 148 -3.78 26.65 -9.08
CA GLU A 148 -5.18 26.37 -9.41
C GLU A 148 -5.78 25.20 -8.62
N TYR A 149 -4.96 24.29 -8.08
CA TYR A 149 -5.40 23.16 -7.24
C TYR A 149 -5.29 23.43 -5.74
N GLU A 150 -4.88 24.64 -5.34
CA GLU A 150 -4.78 24.98 -3.93
C GLU A 150 -6.13 24.78 -3.24
N LYS A 151 -6.13 24.05 -2.12
CA LYS A 151 -7.32 23.65 -1.34
C LYS A 151 -8.40 22.88 -2.13
N LYS A 152 -8.01 22.10 -3.15
CA LYS A 152 -8.95 21.33 -3.98
C LYS A 152 -8.70 19.83 -3.97
N ILE A 153 -7.75 19.37 -3.15
CA ILE A 153 -7.29 17.98 -3.16
C ILE A 153 -7.70 17.27 -1.87
N ALA A 154 -8.13 16.02 -2.02
CA ALA A 154 -8.23 15.06 -0.94
C ALA A 154 -7.15 13.99 -1.08
N ILE A 155 -6.49 13.68 0.04
CA ILE A 155 -5.60 12.52 0.15
C ILE A 155 -6.00 11.70 1.38
N ARG A 156 -5.59 10.42 1.40
CA ARG A 156 -5.90 9.56 2.55
C ARG A 156 -5.20 10.11 3.78
N GLY A 157 -5.98 10.37 4.82
CA GLY A 157 -5.47 10.70 6.15
C GLY A 157 -6.23 9.98 7.25
N SER A 158 -5.62 9.88 8.42
CA SER A 158 -6.19 9.33 9.64
C SER A 158 -6.13 10.40 10.73
N ASN A 159 -7.30 10.77 11.23
CA ASN A 159 -7.44 11.69 12.34
C ASN A 159 -7.52 10.90 13.65
N LYS A 160 -6.41 10.88 14.40
CA LYS A 160 -6.31 10.21 15.69
C LYS A 160 -6.33 11.20 16.86
N LYS A 161 -7.01 12.35 16.69
CA LYS A 161 -7.10 13.38 17.73
C LYS A 161 -7.65 12.87 19.06
N SER A 162 -8.61 11.95 19.02
CA SER A 162 -9.16 11.31 20.23
C SER A 162 -8.13 10.51 21.02
N GLU A 163 -7.01 10.13 20.39
CA GLU A 163 -5.90 9.37 20.99
C GLU A 163 -4.70 10.26 21.32
N GLY A 164 -4.80 11.59 21.14
CA GLY A 164 -3.71 12.53 21.36
C GLY A 164 -2.56 12.42 20.35
N LEU A 165 -2.76 11.69 19.25
CA LEU A 165 -1.75 11.48 18.21
C LEU A 165 -1.93 12.47 17.04
N PRO A 166 -0.82 12.86 16.36
CA PRO A 166 -0.90 13.72 15.18
C PRO A 166 -1.67 13.02 14.06
N MET A 167 -2.28 13.82 13.19
CA MET A 167 -2.90 13.33 11.97
C MET A 167 -1.84 12.72 11.05
N GLU A 168 -2.13 11.57 10.46
CA GLU A 168 -1.21 10.86 9.57
C GLU A 168 -1.77 10.83 8.16
N PHE A 169 -0.96 11.20 7.17
CA PHE A 169 -1.30 11.16 5.75
C PHE A 169 -0.64 10.00 5.02
N CYS A 170 -1.16 9.69 3.83
CA CYS A 170 -0.70 8.58 3.02
C CYS A 170 0.79 8.67 2.69
N GLU A 171 1.58 7.80 3.31
CA GLU A 171 3.02 7.83 3.26
C GLU A 171 3.58 7.56 1.86
N GLY A 172 2.92 6.70 1.09
CA GLY A 172 3.32 6.43 -0.30
C GLY A 172 3.23 7.68 -1.18
N ILE A 173 2.28 8.58 -0.94
CA ILE A 173 2.18 9.85 -1.66
C ILE A 173 3.34 10.76 -1.23
N LEU A 174 3.50 10.99 0.07
CA LEU A 174 4.54 11.88 0.60
C LEU A 174 5.96 11.43 0.18
N LEU A 175 6.26 10.14 0.26
CA LEU A 175 7.56 9.60 -0.13
C LEU A 175 7.85 9.82 -1.63
N ASN A 176 6.87 9.62 -2.51
CA ASN A 176 7.07 9.82 -3.95
C ASN A 176 7.24 11.30 -4.31
N PHE A 177 6.46 12.21 -3.72
CA PHE A 177 6.67 13.65 -3.91
C PHE A 177 8.07 14.08 -3.45
N TYR A 178 8.49 13.60 -2.28
CA TYR A 178 9.81 13.95 -1.75
C TYR A 178 10.95 13.39 -2.61
N ASN A 179 10.85 12.14 -3.05
CA ASN A 179 11.85 11.50 -3.91
C ASN A 179 12.03 12.25 -5.24
N GLU A 180 10.94 12.68 -5.86
CA GLU A 180 10.99 13.29 -7.20
C GLU A 180 11.23 14.80 -7.18
N LEU A 181 10.69 15.51 -6.18
CA LEU A 181 10.59 16.98 -6.19
C LEU A 181 11.12 17.64 -4.92
N GLY A 182 11.65 16.86 -3.97
CA GLY A 182 12.27 17.39 -2.75
C GLY A 182 11.27 17.84 -1.69
N LYS A 183 11.79 18.58 -0.70
CA LYS A 183 11.04 18.95 0.51
C LYS A 183 9.99 20.02 0.21
N GLU A 184 10.31 20.97 -0.65
CA GLU A 184 9.45 22.08 -1.07
C GLU A 184 8.12 21.57 -1.64
N ALA A 185 8.16 20.44 -2.34
CA ALA A 185 6.96 19.79 -2.87
C ALA A 185 6.02 19.27 -1.78
N ILE A 186 6.55 18.86 -0.62
CA ILE A 186 5.73 18.42 0.53
C ILE A 186 5.03 19.60 1.19
N GLU A 187 5.70 20.75 1.24
CA GLU A 187 5.14 21.99 1.76
C GLU A 187 4.00 22.49 0.85
N GLN A 188 4.24 22.52 -0.47
CA GLN A 188 3.22 22.87 -1.48
C GLN A 188 2.05 21.88 -1.47
N LEU A 189 2.31 20.57 -1.35
CA LEU A 189 1.24 19.59 -1.28
C LEU A 189 0.36 19.81 -0.04
N GLY A 190 0.94 20.21 1.10
CA GLY A 190 0.19 20.59 2.30
C GLY A 190 -0.77 21.77 2.05
N GLN A 191 -0.37 22.72 1.21
CA GLN A 191 -1.22 23.85 0.79
C GLN A 191 -2.35 23.38 -0.12
N SER A 192 -2.05 22.52 -1.10
CA SER A 192 -3.03 21.98 -2.06
C SER A 192 -4.10 21.10 -1.45
N VAL A 193 -3.75 20.32 -0.43
CA VAL A 193 -4.71 19.45 0.24
C VAL A 193 -5.61 20.26 1.17
N LYS A 194 -6.92 20.08 0.99
CA LYS A 194 -7.96 20.59 1.90
C LYS A 194 -8.63 19.49 2.71
N TRP A 195 -8.68 18.26 2.19
CA TRP A 195 -9.41 17.18 2.86
C TRP A 195 -8.53 15.98 3.23
N SER A 196 -8.57 15.61 4.50
CA SER A 196 -8.10 14.33 5.02
C SER A 196 -9.27 13.34 5.08
N LEU A 197 -9.38 12.45 4.07
CA LEU A 197 -10.52 11.54 3.97
C LEU A 197 -10.08 10.08 3.95
N HIS A 198 -10.89 9.21 4.55
CA HIS A 198 -10.80 7.79 4.26
C HIS A 198 -11.23 7.54 2.79
N PRO A 199 -10.64 6.58 2.05
CA PRO A 199 -11.04 6.29 0.67
C PRO A 199 -12.55 6.06 0.46
N SER A 200 -13.22 5.42 1.42
CA SER A 200 -14.68 5.24 1.36
C SER A 200 -15.47 6.56 1.45
N GLN A 201 -14.93 7.60 2.09
CA GLN A 201 -15.53 8.93 2.13
C GLN A 201 -15.29 9.65 0.80
N MET A 202 -14.08 9.55 0.22
CA MET A 202 -13.76 10.12 -1.09
C MET A 202 -14.75 9.65 -2.16
N ILE A 203 -14.97 8.34 -2.27
CA ILE A 203 -15.90 7.79 -3.28
C ILE A 203 -17.37 8.12 -3.01
N LYS A 204 -17.75 8.41 -1.76
CA LYS A 204 -19.10 8.87 -1.41
C LYS A 204 -19.33 10.34 -1.76
N LEU A 205 -18.27 11.15 -1.76
CA LEU A 205 -18.35 12.56 -2.15
C LEU A 205 -18.32 12.73 -3.67
N ALA A 206 -17.70 11.80 -4.39
CA ALA A 206 -17.62 11.84 -5.84
C ALA A 206 -19.01 11.97 -6.50
N GLY A 207 -19.20 13.04 -7.29
CA GLY A 207 -20.44 13.35 -7.99
C GLY A 207 -21.52 14.00 -7.13
N ARG A 208 -21.24 14.31 -5.86
CA ARG A 208 -22.21 14.90 -4.95
C ARG A 208 -22.46 16.37 -5.30
N LYS A 209 -23.73 16.77 -5.32
CA LYS A 209 -24.17 18.13 -5.67
C LYS A 209 -24.48 18.94 -4.42
N GLY A 210 -24.41 20.27 -4.55
CA GLY A 210 -24.90 21.21 -3.52
C GLY A 210 -24.01 21.38 -2.30
N ILE A 211 -22.84 20.73 -2.28
CA ILE A 211 -21.78 20.94 -1.30
C ILE A 211 -20.45 21.05 -2.03
N GLU A 212 -19.46 21.67 -1.39
CA GLU A 212 -18.09 21.64 -1.86
C GLU A 212 -17.52 20.22 -1.74
N THR A 213 -16.87 19.75 -2.80
CA THR A 213 -16.21 18.45 -2.86
C THR A 213 -14.80 18.60 -3.43
N PRO A 214 -13.88 17.66 -3.13
CA PRO A 214 -12.55 17.68 -3.74
C PRO A 214 -12.63 17.61 -5.25
N PHE A 215 -11.85 18.45 -5.94
CA PHE A 215 -11.67 18.33 -7.39
C PHE A 215 -10.90 17.06 -7.72
N VAL A 216 -9.87 16.74 -6.93
CA VAL A 216 -9.03 15.55 -7.09
C VAL A 216 -9.00 14.81 -5.76
N SER A 217 -9.35 13.53 -5.79
CA SER A 217 -9.05 12.61 -4.70
C SER A 217 -7.94 11.65 -5.14
N ALA A 218 -6.80 11.67 -4.45
CA ALA A 218 -5.77 10.64 -4.60
C ALA A 218 -6.21 9.39 -3.84
N VAL A 219 -6.70 8.40 -4.59
CA VAL A 219 -7.45 7.27 -4.03
C VAL A 219 -6.86 5.93 -4.51
N PRO A 220 -6.82 4.90 -3.65
CA PRO A 220 -6.45 3.56 -4.08
C PRO A 220 -7.41 3.06 -5.18
N TYR A 221 -6.87 2.44 -6.22
CA TYR A 221 -7.61 2.00 -7.41
C TYR A 221 -8.73 1.03 -7.03
N SER A 222 -8.50 0.18 -6.02
CA SER A 222 -9.54 -0.71 -5.50
C SER A 222 -10.81 0.00 -5.02
N PHE A 223 -10.71 1.25 -4.54
CA PHE A 223 -11.86 2.08 -4.20
C PHE A 223 -12.37 2.85 -5.42
N ALA A 224 -11.47 3.38 -6.25
CA ALA A 224 -11.83 4.13 -7.46
C ALA A 224 -12.76 3.32 -8.39
N LYS A 225 -12.49 2.01 -8.56
CA LYS A 225 -13.30 1.09 -9.38
C LYS A 225 -14.77 0.99 -8.93
N LEU A 226 -15.08 1.34 -7.68
CA LEU A 226 -16.44 1.31 -7.15
C LEU A 226 -17.27 2.54 -7.56
N VAL A 227 -16.63 3.58 -8.10
CA VAL A 227 -17.30 4.82 -8.49
C VAL A 227 -17.93 4.66 -9.86
N LYS A 228 -19.21 5.05 -9.98
CA LYS A 228 -19.89 5.15 -11.28
C LYS A 228 -19.37 6.38 -12.03
N GLN A 229 -18.47 6.15 -12.98
CA GLN A 229 -17.94 7.19 -13.84
C GLN A 229 -19.02 7.81 -14.73
N ASN A 230 -18.87 9.09 -15.04
CA ASN A 230 -19.71 9.86 -15.95
C ASN A 230 -18.90 11.03 -16.53
N GLU A 231 -19.55 11.94 -17.25
CA GLU A 231 -18.91 13.11 -17.88
C GLU A 231 -18.11 14.00 -16.89
N LYS A 232 -18.51 14.05 -15.62
CA LYS A 232 -17.89 14.91 -14.57
C LYS A 232 -17.03 14.15 -13.57
N VAL A 233 -17.25 12.85 -13.43
CA VAL A 233 -16.53 12.02 -12.45
C VAL A 233 -15.79 10.92 -13.18
N ARG A 234 -14.46 10.95 -13.14
CA ARG A 234 -13.62 10.01 -13.89
C ARG A 234 -12.38 9.59 -13.12
N ILE A 235 -11.98 8.34 -13.35
CA ILE A 235 -10.70 7.81 -12.88
C ILE A 235 -9.65 8.25 -13.90
N VAL A 236 -8.62 8.94 -13.43
CA VAL A 236 -7.50 9.38 -14.25
C VAL A 236 -6.24 8.68 -13.76
N TRP A 237 -5.62 7.95 -14.69
CA TRP A 237 -4.33 7.33 -14.47
C TRP A 237 -3.23 8.37 -14.75
N PRO A 238 -2.37 8.74 -13.78
CA PRO A 238 -1.36 9.76 -14.00
C PRO A 238 -0.36 9.34 -15.09
N GLU A 239 0.01 10.25 -15.99
CA GLU A 239 0.97 10.02 -17.08
C GLU A 239 2.38 9.70 -16.58
N ASP A 240 2.73 10.18 -15.38
CA ASP A 240 3.98 9.90 -14.67
C ASP A 240 3.86 8.70 -13.72
N GLY A 241 2.73 7.99 -13.75
CA GLY A 241 2.50 6.72 -13.10
C GLY A 241 1.60 6.77 -11.87
N ALA A 242 0.75 5.76 -11.73
CA ALA A 242 0.02 5.54 -10.48
C ALA A 242 0.99 5.09 -9.38
N ILE A 243 0.86 5.66 -8.17
CA ILE A 243 1.77 5.33 -7.06
C ILE A 243 1.55 3.91 -6.60
N VAL A 244 2.64 3.14 -6.55
CA VAL A 244 2.66 1.77 -6.05
C VAL A 244 2.65 1.79 -4.52
N ASN A 245 1.55 1.36 -3.89
CA ASN A 245 1.52 1.09 -2.45
C ASN A 245 1.67 -0.42 -2.23
N PRO A 246 2.85 -0.87 -1.78
CA PRO A 246 3.18 -2.29 -1.75
C PRO A 246 2.41 -3.05 -0.66
N ILE A 247 2.30 -4.35 -0.84
CA ILE A 247 2.03 -5.32 0.22
C ILE A 247 3.31 -6.15 0.32
N ALA A 248 4.10 -5.83 1.34
CA ALA A 248 5.41 -6.43 1.57
C ALA A 248 5.26 -7.73 2.37
N LEU A 249 6.02 -8.74 1.97
CA LEU A 249 6.11 -10.06 2.56
C LEU A 249 7.57 -10.31 2.96
N LEU A 250 7.79 -10.54 4.25
CA LEU A 250 9.05 -11.01 4.80
C LEU A 250 8.92 -12.50 5.14
N ILE A 251 9.92 -13.26 4.73
CA ILE A 251 10.01 -14.71 4.94
C ILE A 251 11.34 -14.94 5.62
N LYS A 252 11.34 -15.54 6.82
CA LYS A 252 12.59 -15.90 7.47
C LYS A 252 13.36 -16.90 6.62
N ASN A 253 14.68 -16.77 6.64
CA ASN A 253 15.58 -17.69 5.98
C ASN A 253 15.67 -19.01 6.77
N LYS A 254 14.77 -19.95 6.47
CA LYS A 254 14.84 -21.36 6.89
C LYS A 254 14.44 -22.25 5.71
N GLU A 255 15.13 -23.38 5.55
CA GLU A 255 15.01 -24.26 4.38
C GLU A 255 13.59 -24.82 4.15
N ASP A 256 12.80 -24.99 5.21
CA ASP A 256 11.44 -25.55 5.16
C ASP A 256 10.36 -24.51 4.86
N ILE A 257 10.55 -23.24 5.26
CA ILE A 257 9.51 -22.20 5.17
C ILE A 257 9.07 -21.94 3.72
N LEU A 258 10.00 -21.91 2.77
CA LEU A 258 9.67 -21.65 1.36
C LEU A 258 8.75 -22.73 0.76
N ASN A 259 8.78 -23.93 1.31
CA ASN A 259 7.92 -25.04 0.90
C ASN A 259 6.63 -25.13 1.72
N SER A 260 6.44 -24.26 2.73
CA SER A 260 5.25 -24.28 3.58
C SER A 260 3.97 -24.02 2.80
N ARG A 261 2.87 -24.60 3.26
CA ARG A 261 1.56 -24.46 2.61
C ARG A 261 1.05 -23.02 2.64
N MET A 262 1.46 -22.25 3.65
CA MET A 262 1.14 -20.82 3.73
C MET A 262 1.81 -20.02 2.60
N ILE A 263 3.10 -20.23 2.33
CA ILE A 263 3.78 -19.55 1.20
C ILE A 263 3.15 -19.96 -0.13
N GLN A 264 2.88 -21.26 -0.32
CA GLN A 264 2.20 -21.75 -1.52
C GLN A 264 0.83 -21.08 -1.72
N PHE A 265 0.05 -20.94 -0.65
CA PHE A 265 -1.23 -20.23 -0.68
C PHE A 265 -1.08 -18.76 -1.05
N LEU A 266 -0.17 -18.03 -0.37
CA LEU A 266 0.06 -16.60 -0.59
C LEU A 266 0.45 -16.28 -2.03
N LEU A 267 1.21 -17.17 -2.68
CA LEU A 267 1.69 -17.02 -4.06
C LEU A 267 0.81 -17.73 -5.09
N SER A 268 -0.36 -18.24 -4.68
CA SER A 268 -1.22 -19.05 -5.55
C SER A 268 -2.05 -18.22 -6.53
N GLU A 269 -2.45 -18.86 -7.63
CA GLU A 269 -3.37 -18.28 -8.61
C GLU A 269 -4.71 -17.80 -7.99
N PRO A 270 -5.38 -18.54 -7.07
CA PRO A 270 -6.57 -18.04 -6.38
C PRO A 270 -6.36 -16.71 -5.65
N VAL A 271 -5.25 -16.55 -4.93
CA VAL A 271 -4.92 -15.29 -4.24
C VAL A 271 -4.62 -14.18 -5.25
N SER A 272 -3.92 -14.50 -6.34
CA SER A 272 -3.69 -13.57 -7.44
C SER A 272 -5.00 -13.04 -8.03
N LYS A 273 -5.92 -13.94 -8.39
CA LYS A 273 -7.24 -13.58 -8.95
C LYS A 273 -8.06 -12.74 -7.98
N LEU A 274 -8.00 -13.06 -6.69
CA LEU A 274 -8.64 -12.26 -5.64
C LEU A 274 -8.13 -10.80 -5.67
N PHE A 275 -6.80 -10.62 -5.71
CA PHE A 275 -6.18 -9.29 -5.75
C PHE A 275 -6.66 -8.51 -6.98
N ALA A 276 -6.58 -9.13 -8.16
CA ALA A 276 -7.01 -8.54 -9.43
C ALA A 276 -8.47 -8.10 -9.43
N GLN A 277 -9.38 -8.97 -8.98
CA GLN A 277 -10.83 -8.67 -8.91
C GLN A 277 -11.09 -7.38 -8.12
N ILE A 278 -10.39 -7.21 -6.99
CA ILE A 278 -10.54 -6.05 -6.11
C ILE A 278 -9.83 -4.81 -6.68
N GLY A 279 -8.83 -4.97 -7.55
CA GLY A 279 -8.07 -3.87 -8.16
C GLY A 279 -6.64 -3.72 -7.64
N PHE A 280 -6.07 -4.78 -7.09
CA PHE A 280 -4.66 -4.88 -6.72
C PHE A 280 -3.88 -5.62 -7.81
N ALA A 281 -2.59 -5.32 -7.92
CA ALA A 281 -1.63 -6.15 -8.62
C ALA A 281 -1.15 -7.30 -7.71
N SER A 282 -0.81 -8.45 -8.28
CA SER A 282 -0.20 -9.58 -7.56
C SER A 282 1.09 -10.03 -8.24
N ILE A 283 2.03 -10.52 -7.42
CA ILE A 283 3.32 -11.08 -7.84
C ILE A 283 3.15 -12.29 -8.75
N HIS A 284 2.03 -13.03 -8.66
CA HIS A 284 1.81 -14.20 -9.49
C HIS A 284 1.41 -13.80 -10.92
N LYS A 285 1.95 -14.50 -11.93
CA LYS A 285 1.81 -14.15 -13.35
C LYS A 285 0.38 -14.22 -13.90
N SER A 286 -0.52 -14.93 -13.24
CA SER A 286 -1.87 -15.22 -13.74
C SER A 286 -2.76 -13.98 -13.90
N THR A 287 -2.35 -12.84 -13.34
CA THR A 287 -3.13 -11.59 -13.38
C THR A 287 -2.40 -10.44 -14.04
N ALA A 288 -1.48 -10.73 -14.96
CA ALA A 288 -0.75 -9.72 -15.72
C ALA A 288 -1.70 -8.80 -16.52
N ASP A 289 -2.85 -9.32 -16.96
CA ASP A 289 -3.79 -8.63 -17.85
C ASP A 289 -4.96 -7.93 -17.12
N ASP A 290 -5.06 -8.06 -15.79
CA ASP A 290 -6.23 -7.58 -15.02
C ASP A 290 -6.14 -6.10 -14.59
N LEU A 291 -4.96 -5.50 -14.74
CA LEU A 291 -4.77 -4.07 -14.60
C LEU A 291 -4.90 -3.38 -15.96
N PRO A 292 -5.22 -2.07 -16.02
CA PRO A 292 -5.26 -1.36 -17.28
C PRO A 292 -3.98 -1.58 -18.09
N PRO A 293 -4.06 -2.06 -19.35
CA PRO A 293 -2.86 -2.35 -20.12
C PRO A 293 -2.14 -1.06 -20.47
N ASN A 294 -0.80 -1.12 -20.58
CA ASN A 294 0.05 -0.03 -21.05
C ASN A 294 -0.05 1.27 -20.23
N VAL A 295 -0.29 1.17 -18.92
CA VAL A 295 -0.29 2.33 -18.02
C VAL A 295 0.99 2.38 -17.18
N PRO A 296 1.53 3.59 -16.89
CA PRO A 296 2.75 3.71 -16.11
C PRO A 296 2.50 3.51 -14.60
N TYR A 297 3.49 3.02 -13.86
CA TYR A 297 3.44 2.94 -12.41
C TYR A 297 4.65 3.67 -11.82
N LYS A 298 4.46 4.19 -10.60
CA LYS A 298 5.49 4.92 -9.87
C LYS A 298 5.89 4.13 -8.63
N TRP A 299 6.94 3.34 -8.78
CA TRP A 299 7.60 2.65 -7.68
C TRP A 299 8.67 3.57 -7.07
N LEU A 300 8.79 3.54 -5.75
CA LEU A 300 9.74 4.39 -5.03
C LEU A 300 11.21 4.03 -5.34
N GLY A 301 11.46 2.76 -5.70
CA GLY A 301 12.77 2.23 -6.04
C GLY A 301 13.56 1.75 -4.82
N TRP A 302 14.23 0.60 -4.96
CA TRP A 302 15.04 0.01 -3.88
C TRP A 302 16.19 0.92 -3.45
N ASP A 303 16.85 1.57 -4.40
CA ASP A 303 17.91 2.55 -4.16
C ASP A 303 17.50 3.63 -3.15
N PHE A 304 16.29 4.19 -3.31
CA PHE A 304 15.77 5.19 -2.39
C PHE A 304 15.44 4.57 -1.03
N ILE A 305 14.79 3.41 -1.02
CA ILE A 305 14.42 2.67 0.20
C ILE A 305 15.66 2.35 1.04
N GLU A 306 16.78 1.99 0.41
CA GLU A 306 18.02 1.65 1.11
C GLU A 306 18.82 2.85 1.58
N LYS A 307 18.82 3.94 0.82
CA LYS A 307 19.53 5.17 1.19
C LYS A 307 18.84 5.87 2.37
N ASN A 308 17.54 5.68 2.57
CA ASN A 308 16.75 6.39 3.56
C ASN A 308 16.25 5.49 4.71
N ASP A 309 16.12 6.03 5.93
CA ASP A 309 15.32 5.37 6.96
C ASP A 309 13.86 5.77 6.79
N LEU A 310 13.04 4.92 6.16
CA LEU A 310 11.64 5.27 5.92
C LEU A 310 10.84 5.45 7.22
N GLY A 311 11.25 4.80 8.31
CA GLY A 311 10.60 4.96 9.62
C GLY A 311 10.76 6.39 10.19
N VAL A 312 11.91 7.01 9.95
CA VAL A 312 12.18 8.41 10.32
C VAL A 312 11.64 9.37 9.27
N LEU A 313 11.93 9.10 8.00
CA LEU A 313 11.59 9.99 6.89
C LEU A 313 10.09 10.24 6.81
N LYS A 314 9.25 9.20 6.85
CA LYS A 314 7.78 9.37 6.77
C LYS A 314 7.24 10.29 7.86
N ARG A 315 7.77 10.20 9.10
CA ARG A 315 7.36 11.08 10.20
C ARG A 315 7.74 12.53 9.90
N SER A 316 8.98 12.76 9.47
CA SER A 316 9.47 14.09 9.10
C SER A 316 8.69 14.72 7.94
N LEU A 317 8.36 13.93 6.91
CA LEU A 317 7.53 14.39 5.78
C LEU A 317 6.11 14.72 6.24
N ASN A 318 5.50 13.88 7.07
CA ASN A 318 4.18 14.14 7.62
C ASN A 318 4.14 15.41 8.48
N GLU A 319 5.16 15.65 9.31
CA GLU A 319 5.28 16.90 10.09
C GLU A 319 5.44 18.13 9.19
N THR A 320 6.27 18.02 8.14
CA THR A 320 6.47 19.10 7.16
C THR A 320 5.18 19.43 6.40
N PHE A 321 4.46 18.38 5.98
CA PHE A 321 3.15 18.49 5.37
C PHE A 321 2.15 19.17 6.31
N LEU A 322 2.05 18.70 7.55
CA LEU A 322 1.10 19.22 8.55
C LEU A 322 1.31 20.71 8.87
N LYS A 323 2.55 21.20 8.88
CA LYS A 323 2.85 22.63 9.08
C LYS A 323 2.23 23.53 8.01
N ASN A 324 2.02 22.99 6.81
CA ASN A 324 1.44 23.71 5.67
C ASN A 324 -0.03 23.31 5.41
N TYR A 325 -0.51 22.25 6.08
CA TYR A 325 -1.87 21.76 5.97
C TYR A 325 -2.85 22.63 6.77
N GLY A 326 -3.47 23.58 6.09
CA GLY A 326 -4.59 24.39 6.62
C GLY A 326 -5.98 23.82 6.31
N GLY A 327 -6.11 22.53 6.00
CA GLY A 327 -7.37 21.91 5.57
C GLY A 327 -8.33 21.55 6.71
N GLU A 328 -9.52 21.08 6.33
CA GLU A 328 -10.55 20.63 7.27
C GLU A 328 -10.15 19.28 7.91
N ILE A 329 -10.62 19.09 9.15
CA ILE A 329 -10.18 18.02 10.06
C ILE A 329 -11.21 16.89 10.14
#